data_AF-A0A9E0K4B0-F1
#
_entry.id   AF-A0A9E0K4B0-F1
#
_cell.length_a   1.000
_cell.length_b   1.000
_cell.length_c   1.000
_cell.angle_alpha   90.00
_cell.angle_beta   90.00
_cell.angle_gamma   90.00
#
_symmetry.space_group_name_H-M   'P 1'
#
loop_
_entity.id
_entity.type
_entity.pdbx_description
1 polymer ?
#
loop_
_entity_poly.entity_id
_entity_poly.type
_entity_poly.pdbx_seq_one_letter_code
_entity_poly.pdbx_strand_id
1 'polypeptide(L)'
;MKKEFTNDDFKRYTDSKKSERVYNDPSKMGSLLQKLTKVFLLIKDNNLLSEGKVLYSLLKDYKNGSYREISKKSMLIIIGGLLYLVNPADVIPDFVPLIGFLDDATLIGLIFKQLNEELTKYKSFKVKKEGFDDNLDDIIID
;
A
#
# COMPACT_ATOMS: atom_id res chain seq x y z
N MET A 1 1.51 -16.50 21.38
CA MET A 1 1.40 -17.15 20.07
C MET A 1 1.09 -16.07 19.04
N LYS A 2 2.00 -15.76 18.11
CA LYS A 2 1.75 -14.76 17.06
C LYS A 2 0.67 -15.33 16.14
N LYS A 3 -0.44 -14.62 15.96
CA LYS A 3 -1.50 -15.05 15.04
C LYS A 3 -0.99 -14.79 13.62
N GLU A 4 -0.83 -15.84 12.83
CA GLU A 4 -0.48 -15.69 11.42
C GLU A 4 -1.65 -15.06 10.68
N PHE A 5 -1.36 -14.04 9.88
CA PHE A 5 -2.33 -13.41 9.00
C PHE A 5 -2.69 -14.39 7.89
N THR A 6 -3.97 -14.76 7.85
CA THR A 6 -4.46 -15.84 6.99
C THR A 6 -4.92 -15.33 5.63
N ASN A 7 -5.09 -16.24 4.67
CA ASN A 7 -5.75 -15.93 3.39
C ASN A 7 -7.18 -15.40 3.58
N ASP A 8 -7.84 -15.74 4.70
CA ASP A 8 -9.17 -15.24 5.03
C ASP A 8 -9.13 -13.82 5.58
N ASP A 9 -8.12 -13.48 6.40
CA ASP A 9 -7.85 -12.11 6.79
C ASP A 9 -7.58 -11.28 5.53
N PHE A 10 -6.71 -11.76 4.64
CA PHE A 10 -6.45 -11.14 3.36
C PHE A 10 -7.72 -10.94 2.53
N LYS A 11 -8.60 -11.94 2.43
CA LYS A 11 -9.89 -11.82 1.72
C LYS A 11 -10.78 -10.74 2.36
N ARG A 12 -10.78 -10.60 3.69
CA ARG A 12 -11.52 -9.54 4.41
C ARG A 12 -10.99 -8.13 4.15
N TYR A 13 -9.67 -7.95 4.00
CA TYR A 13 -9.08 -6.64 3.68
C TYR A 13 -9.22 -6.26 2.21
N THR A 14 -9.32 -7.26 1.32
CA THR A 14 -9.20 -7.10 -0.14
C THR A 14 -10.55 -7.10 -0.84
N ASP A 15 -11.57 -7.71 -0.24
CA ASP A 15 -12.99 -7.58 -0.61
C ASP A 15 -13.66 -6.42 0.16
N SER A 16 -12.92 -5.35 0.43
CA SER A 16 -13.51 -4.16 1.04
C SER A 16 -14.13 -3.30 -0.07
N LYS A 17 -15.43 -3.00 0.06
CA LYS A 17 -16.10 -1.97 -0.76
C LYS A 17 -15.33 -0.64 -0.74
N LYS A 18 -14.47 -0.39 0.25
CA LYS A 18 -13.61 0.80 0.34
C LYS A 18 -12.50 0.78 -0.70
N SER A 19 -11.76 -0.32 -0.83
CA SER A 19 -10.71 -0.46 -1.84
C SER A 19 -11.28 -0.35 -3.26
N GLU A 20 -12.42 -1.00 -3.53
CA GLU A 20 -13.13 -0.87 -4.82
C GLU A 20 -13.58 0.58 -5.08
N ARG A 21 -14.09 1.30 -4.07
CA ARG A 21 -14.46 2.71 -4.23
C ARG A 21 -13.26 3.60 -4.56
N VAL A 22 -12.09 3.33 -3.99
CA VAL A 22 -10.86 4.08 -4.32
C VAL A 22 -10.35 3.68 -5.70
N TYR A 23 -10.39 2.39 -6.04
CA TYR A 23 -9.96 1.87 -7.34
C TYR A 23 -10.75 2.49 -8.51
N ASN A 24 -12.07 2.61 -8.36
CA ASN A 24 -12.96 3.12 -9.41
C ASN A 24 -13.10 4.66 -9.42
N ASP A 25 -12.44 5.39 -8.52
CA ASP A 25 -12.59 6.85 -8.38
C ASP A 25 -11.21 7.54 -8.30
N PRO A 26 -10.75 8.16 -9.41
CA PRO A 26 -9.45 8.85 -9.45
C PRO A 26 -9.27 9.96 -8.41
N SER A 27 -10.36 10.61 -7.98
CA SER A 27 -10.33 11.66 -6.96
C SER A 27 -10.06 11.08 -5.57
N LYS A 28 -10.69 9.94 -5.25
CA LYS A 28 -10.40 9.20 -4.01
C LYS A 28 -8.99 8.64 -4.01
N MET A 29 -8.52 8.12 -5.15
CA MET A 29 -7.13 7.66 -5.29
C MET A 29 -6.13 8.80 -5.06
N GLY A 30 -6.39 9.98 -5.63
CA GLY A 30 -5.58 11.18 -5.36
C GLY A 30 -5.61 11.62 -3.90
N SER A 31 -6.76 11.50 -3.23
CA SER A 31 -6.89 11.82 -1.81
C SER A 31 -6.12 10.84 -0.92
N LEU A 32 -6.09 9.55 -1.28
CA LEU A 32 -5.30 8.54 -0.59
C LEU A 32 -3.80 8.85 -0.69
N LEU A 33 -3.31 9.15 -1.90
CA LEU A 33 -1.90 9.54 -2.13
C LEU A 33 -1.51 10.75 -1.25
N GLN A 34 -2.32 11.81 -1.23
CA GLN A 34 -2.04 12.99 -0.39
C GLN A 34 -1.97 12.67 1.11
N LYS A 35 -2.83 11.77 1.60
CA LYS A 35 -2.80 11.35 3.01
C LYS A 35 -1.56 10.51 3.32
N LEU A 36 -1.15 9.63 2.40
CA LEU A 36 0.05 8.81 2.54
C LEU A 36 1.31 9.67 2.68
N THR A 37 1.44 10.75 1.90
CA THR A 37 2.57 11.68 2.04
C THR A 37 2.70 12.20 3.47
N LYS A 38 1.58 12.58 4.11
CA LYS A 38 1.59 13.04 5.51
C LYS A 38 1.98 11.93 6.48
N VAL A 39 1.51 10.71 6.26
CA VAL A 39 1.84 9.55 7.11
C VAL A 39 3.31 9.19 6.99
N PHE A 40 3.87 9.20 5.77
CA PHE A 40 5.28 8.90 5.52
C PHE A 40 6.24 9.86 6.24
N LEU A 41 5.85 11.12 6.46
CA LEU A 41 6.63 12.07 7.26
C LEU A 41 6.71 11.69 8.76
N LEU A 42 5.80 10.84 9.23
CA LEU A 42 5.70 10.43 10.63
C LEU A 42 6.28 9.02 10.88
N ILE A 43 6.49 8.23 9.84
CA ILE A 43 7.06 6.88 9.95
C ILE A 43 8.57 7.00 10.20
N LYS A 44 9.02 6.47 11.34
CA LYS A 44 10.45 6.41 11.71
C LYS A 44 11.14 5.11 11.28
N ASP A 45 10.36 4.07 10.98
CA ASP A 45 10.90 2.80 10.53
C ASP A 45 11.24 2.90 9.03
N ASN A 46 12.53 2.85 8.70
CA ASN A 46 13.01 3.00 7.33
C ASN A 46 12.54 1.87 6.40
N ASN A 47 12.35 0.66 6.92
CA ASN A 47 11.90 -0.48 6.12
C ASN A 47 10.43 -0.32 5.75
N LEU A 48 9.57 -0.02 6.74
CA LEU A 48 8.16 0.28 6.50
C LEU A 48 7.98 1.49 5.58
N LEU A 49 8.80 2.53 5.77
CA LEU A 49 8.77 3.72 4.92
C LEU A 49 9.14 3.37 3.48
N SER A 50 10.25 2.67 3.24
CA SER A 50 10.70 2.31 1.90
C SER A 50 9.70 1.37 1.19
N GLU A 51 9.17 0.38 1.89
CA GLU A 51 8.15 -0.51 1.35
C GLU A 51 6.84 0.23 1.04
N GLY A 52 6.38 1.11 1.95
CA GLY A 52 5.21 1.96 1.73
C GLY A 52 5.38 2.87 0.51
N LYS A 53 6.58 3.44 0.31
CA LYS A 53 6.93 4.29 -0.83
C LYS A 53 6.83 3.57 -2.18
N VAL A 54 7.23 2.31 -2.25
CA VAL A 54 7.08 1.49 -3.47
C VAL A 54 5.60 1.31 -3.81
N LEU A 55 4.75 0.99 -2.82
CA LEU A 55 3.31 0.82 -3.00
C LEU A 55 2.62 2.13 -3.41
N TYR A 56 3.01 3.24 -2.78
CA TYR A 56 2.57 4.59 -3.16
C TYR A 56 2.92 4.90 -4.61
N SER A 57 4.16 4.63 -5.02
CA SER A 57 4.64 4.92 -6.36
C SER A 57 3.88 4.11 -7.40
N LEU A 58 3.62 2.82 -7.11
CA LEU A 58 2.82 1.96 -7.97
C LEU A 58 1.41 2.53 -8.13
N LEU A 59 0.78 2.96 -7.04
CA LEU A 59 -0.54 3.58 -7.08
C LEU A 59 -0.55 4.92 -7.85
N LYS A 60 0.50 5.75 -7.72
CA LYS A 60 0.67 7.01 -8.47
C LYS A 60 0.81 6.73 -9.98
N ASP A 61 1.69 5.80 -10.36
CA ASP A 61 1.89 5.41 -11.75
C ASP A 61 0.64 4.73 -12.36
N TYR A 62 -0.08 3.96 -11.55
CA TYR A 62 -1.38 3.45 -11.95
C TYR A 62 -2.41 4.56 -12.13
N LYS A 63 -2.52 5.52 -11.21
CA LYS A 63 -3.42 6.67 -11.40
C LYS A 63 -3.12 7.43 -12.70
N ASN A 64 -1.83 7.62 -13.00
CA ASN A 64 -1.37 8.45 -14.11
C ASN A 64 -1.37 7.77 -15.48
N GLY A 65 -1.59 6.44 -15.55
CA GLY A 65 -1.56 5.72 -16.83
C GLY A 65 -0.20 5.17 -17.24
N SER A 66 0.87 5.50 -16.50
CA SER A 66 2.24 5.10 -16.83
C SER A 66 2.53 3.62 -16.54
N TYR A 67 1.75 2.99 -15.66
CA TYR A 67 1.87 1.55 -15.37
C TYR A 67 0.51 0.86 -15.27
N ARG A 68 0.34 -0.25 -15.99
CA ARG A 68 -0.92 -1.04 -16.03
C ARG A 68 -0.73 -2.55 -15.88
N GLU A 69 0.52 -3.02 -15.78
CA GLU A 69 0.85 -4.45 -15.68
C GLU A 69 0.67 -4.98 -14.26
N ILE A 70 -0.55 -4.88 -13.72
CA ILE A 70 -0.91 -5.40 -12.41
C ILE A 70 -2.35 -5.89 -12.43
N SER A 71 -2.62 -7.03 -11.78
CA SER A 71 -4.00 -7.53 -11.70
C SER A 71 -4.89 -6.59 -10.86
N LYS A 72 -6.18 -6.50 -11.19
CA LYS A 72 -7.15 -5.73 -10.40
C LYS A 72 -7.14 -6.19 -8.93
N LYS A 73 -7.04 -7.51 -8.70
CA LYS A 73 -6.96 -8.08 -7.35
C LYS A 73 -5.76 -7.51 -6.60
N SER A 74 -4.56 -7.60 -7.18
CA SER A 74 -3.30 -7.05 -6.62
C SER A 74 -3.42 -5.56 -6.30
N MET A 75 -4.06 -4.78 -7.18
CA MET A 75 -4.29 -3.36 -6.93
C MET A 75 -5.22 -3.10 -5.74
N LEU A 76 -6.32 -3.86 -5.61
CA LEU A 76 -7.24 -3.72 -4.47
C LEU A 76 -6.56 -4.05 -3.14
N ILE A 77 -5.64 -5.02 -3.15
CA ILE A 77 -4.81 -5.39 -2.00
C ILE A 77 -3.92 -4.23 -1.57
N ILE A 78 -3.20 -3.64 -2.52
CA ILE A 78 -2.32 -2.49 -2.28
C ILE A 78 -3.12 -1.32 -1.71
N ILE A 79 -4.25 -0.99 -2.34
CA ILE A 79 -5.15 0.08 -1.87
C ILE A 79 -5.64 -0.21 -0.45
N GLY A 80 -6.02 -1.45 -0.15
CA GLY A 80 -6.46 -1.86 1.19
C GLY A 80 -5.38 -1.66 2.26
N GLY A 81 -4.15 -2.10 1.98
CA GLY A 81 -3.00 -1.91 2.87
C GLY A 81 -2.68 -0.43 3.11
N LEU A 82 -2.70 0.38 2.04
CA LEU A 82 -2.45 1.81 2.13
C LEU A 82 -3.57 2.57 2.86
N LEU A 83 -4.82 2.17 2.69
CA LEU A 83 -5.94 2.73 3.47
C LEU A 83 -5.78 2.45 4.96
N TYR A 84 -5.33 1.24 5.32
CA TYR A 84 -5.06 0.87 6.70
C TYR A 84 -3.94 1.73 7.29
N LEU A 85 -2.87 1.96 6.53
CA LEU A 85 -1.76 2.82 6.94
C LEU A 85 -2.18 4.28 7.19
N VAL A 86 -3.14 4.78 6.42
CA VAL A 86 -3.66 6.15 6.56
C VAL A 86 -4.63 6.31 7.72
N ASN A 87 -5.55 5.36 7.88
CA ASN A 87 -6.52 5.39 8.97
C ASN A 87 -6.99 3.97 9.30
N PRO A 88 -6.36 3.28 10.26
CA PRO A 88 -6.70 1.90 10.59
C PRO A 88 -8.14 1.76 11.12
N ALA A 89 -8.66 2.82 11.76
CA ALA A 89 -10.02 2.85 12.30
C ALA A 89 -11.13 2.92 11.23
N ASP A 90 -10.81 3.38 10.00
CA ASP A 90 -11.81 3.42 8.92
C ASP A 90 -11.95 2.05 8.26
N VAL A 91 -10.89 1.26 8.09
CA VAL A 91 -10.95 0.03 7.28
C VAL A 91 -11.68 -1.13 7.98
N ILE A 92 -11.70 -1.17 9.33
CA ILE A 92 -12.35 -2.22 10.12
C ILE A 92 -13.33 -1.58 11.12
N PRO A 93 -14.66 -1.77 10.99
CA PRO A 93 -15.64 -1.14 11.87
C PRO A 93 -15.67 -1.64 13.31
N ASP A 94 -14.98 -2.74 13.64
CA ASP A 94 -14.99 -3.35 14.97
C ASP A 94 -13.58 -3.41 15.55
N PHE A 95 -13.17 -2.35 16.24
CA PHE A 95 -11.93 -2.35 17.01
C PHE A 95 -12.11 -3.17 18.28
N VAL A 96 -11.79 -4.47 18.23
CA VAL A 96 -11.61 -5.29 19.43
C VAL A 96 -10.37 -4.75 20.15
N PRO A 97 -10.48 -4.20 21.37
CA PRO A 97 -9.38 -3.52 22.07
C PRO A 97 -8.37 -4.50 22.67
N LEU A 98 -8.00 -5.56 21.94
CA LEU A 98 -7.23 -6.69 22.45
C LEU A 98 -6.39 -7.43 21.39
N ILE A 99 -5.85 -6.72 20.39
CA ILE A 99 -4.66 -7.18 19.68
C ILE A 99 -3.62 -6.07 19.74
N GLY A 100 -2.81 -6.10 20.79
CA GLY A 100 -1.56 -5.34 20.80
C GLY A 100 -0.61 -5.84 19.71
N PHE A 101 0.17 -4.93 19.14
CA PHE A 101 1.40 -5.22 18.39
C PHE A 101 1.27 -6.04 17.09
N LEU A 102 0.26 -5.82 16.24
CA LEU A 102 0.48 -6.08 14.82
C LEU A 102 1.15 -4.83 14.24
N ASP A 103 2.49 -4.87 14.14
CA ASP A 103 3.29 -3.83 13.48
C ASP A 103 2.69 -3.53 12.11
N ASP A 104 2.47 -2.25 11.77
CA ASP A 104 2.12 -1.83 10.41
C ASP A 104 3.13 -2.37 9.37
N ALA A 105 4.39 -2.58 9.79
CA ALA A 105 5.44 -3.26 9.04
C ALA A 105 5.11 -4.72 8.70
N THR A 106 4.38 -5.44 9.57
CA THR A 106 3.95 -6.82 9.29
C THR A 106 2.93 -6.84 8.15
N LEU A 107 1.97 -5.92 8.13
CA LEU A 107 0.97 -5.86 7.06
C LEU A 107 1.62 -5.54 5.71
N ILE A 108 2.48 -4.51 5.66
CA ILE A 108 3.17 -4.13 4.43
C ILE A 108 4.11 -5.26 3.97
N GLY A 109 4.91 -5.85 4.88
CA GLY A 109 5.77 -6.99 4.56
C GLY A 109 5.01 -8.20 4.01
N LEU A 110 3.78 -8.46 4.48
CA LEU A 110 2.92 -9.50 3.93
C LEU A 110 2.43 -9.19 2.52
N ILE A 111 2.05 -7.94 2.25
CA ILE A 111 1.71 -7.49 0.89
C ILE A 111 2.91 -7.71 -0.04
N PHE A 112 4.12 -7.39 0.40
CA PHE A 112 5.34 -7.62 -0.36
C PHE A 112 5.59 -9.10 -0.64
N LYS A 113 5.42 -9.96 0.38
CA LYS A 113 5.56 -11.40 0.23
C LYS A 113 4.55 -11.96 -0.77
N GLN A 114 3.30 -11.53 -0.68
CA GLN A 114 2.22 -12.06 -1.50
C GLN A 114 2.22 -11.54 -2.93
N LEU A 115 2.61 -10.28 -3.12
CA LEU A 115 2.66 -9.62 -4.43
C LEU A 115 4.09 -9.56 -4.98
N ASN A 116 4.98 -10.44 -4.52
CA ASN A 116 6.40 -10.40 -4.86
C ASN A 116 6.64 -10.34 -6.39
N GLU A 117 5.93 -11.15 -7.17
CA GLU A 117 6.06 -11.15 -8.63
C GLU A 117 5.62 -9.83 -9.26
N GLU A 118 4.45 -9.30 -8.86
CA GLU A 118 3.89 -8.04 -9.37
C GLU A 118 4.79 -6.85 -9.00
N LEU A 119 5.25 -6.81 -7.75
CA LEU A 119 6.14 -5.76 -7.27
C LEU A 119 7.53 -5.86 -7.89
N THR A 120 8.02 -7.06 -8.19
CA THR A 120 9.29 -7.26 -8.92
C THR A 120 9.20 -6.72 -10.33
N LYS A 121 8.08 -6.97 -11.04
CA LYS A 121 7.82 -6.39 -12.37
C LYS A 121 7.77 -4.87 -12.31
N TYR A 122 7.04 -4.31 -11.34
CA TYR A 122 6.94 -2.87 -11.16
C TYR A 122 8.30 -2.22 -10.84
N LYS A 123 9.08 -2.80 -9.91
CA LYS A 123 10.44 -2.32 -9.62
C LYS A 123 11.33 -2.35 -10.86
N SER A 124 11.25 -3.42 -11.66
CA SER A 124 11.99 -3.53 -12.92
C SER A 124 11.58 -2.46 -13.94
N PHE A 125 10.28 -2.14 -14.01
CA PHE A 125 9.77 -1.03 -14.83
C PHE A 125 10.34 0.32 -14.38
N LYS A 126 10.38 0.59 -13.06
CA LYS A 126 10.94 1.83 -12.52
C LYS A 126 12.43 1.96 -12.79
N VAL A 127 13.20 0.89 -12.59
CA VAL A 127 14.64 0.84 -12.94
C VAL A 127 14.86 1.23 -14.40
N LYS A 128 14.07 0.67 -15.32
CA LYS A 128 14.20 0.96 -16.76
C LYS A 128 13.81 2.39 -17.14
N LYS A 129 12.85 2.99 -16.43
CA LYS A 129 12.29 4.30 -16.78
C LYS A 129 13.07 5.47 -16.16
N GLU A 130 13.51 5.33 -14.92
CA GLU A 130 14.00 6.45 -14.09
C GLU A 130 15.37 6.17 -13.46
N GLY A 131 15.96 4.98 -13.65
CA GLY A 131 17.23 4.62 -13.00
C GLY A 131 17.07 4.59 -11.48
N PHE A 132 16.19 3.70 -10.99
CA PHE A 132 15.74 3.57 -9.59
C PHE A 132 16.79 4.03 -8.55
N ASP A 133 16.58 5.24 -8.04
CA ASP A 133 17.22 5.73 -6.83
C ASP A 133 16.26 5.42 -5.67
N ASP A 134 16.70 4.63 -4.71
CA ASP A 134 15.97 4.36 -3.48
C ASP A 134 16.01 5.55 -2.50
N ASN A 135 16.60 6.68 -2.92
CA ASN A 135 16.64 7.91 -2.16
C ASN A 135 15.25 8.43 -1.77
N LEU A 136 15.19 8.86 -0.52
CA LEU A 136 13.97 9.26 0.18
C LEU A 136 13.35 10.56 -0.36
N ASP A 137 14.04 11.27 -1.27
CA ASP A 137 13.74 12.63 -1.69
C ASP A 137 12.62 12.73 -2.74
N ASP A 138 12.36 11.66 -3.51
CA ASP A 138 11.34 11.64 -4.58
C ASP A 138 9.89 11.66 -4.09
N ILE A 139 9.66 11.54 -2.77
CA ILE A 139 8.32 11.59 -2.17
C ILE A 139 7.92 13.01 -1.75
N ILE A 140 8.89 13.93 -1.62
CA ILE A 140 8.62 15.27 -1.07
C ILE A 140 8.18 16.27 -2.16
N ILE A 141 8.36 15.96 -3.44
CA ILE A 141 8.09 16.92 -4.52
C ILE A 141 6.78 16.61 -5.24
N ASP A 142 5.70 17.24 -4.76
CA ASP A 142 4.68 17.99 -5.52
C ASP A 142 3.63 18.59 -4.58
#